data_AF-A0A7V5C8K6-F1
#
_entry.id   AF-A0A7V5C8K6-F1
#
_cell.length_a   1.000
_cell.length_b   1.000
_cell.length_c   1.000
_cell.angle_alpha   90.00
_cell.angle_beta   90.00
_cell.angle_gamma   90.00
#
_symmetry.space_group_name_H-M   'P 1'
#
loop_
_entity.id
_entity.type
_entity.pdbx_description
1 polymer ?
#
loop_
_entity_poly.entity_id
_entity_poly.type
_entity_poly.pdbx_seq_one_letter_code
_entity_poly.pdbx_strand_id
1 'polypeptide(L)'
;EATKTITQYRIFEAQDVDLSTIGEATLGDMKVSVVDPVTDYADLMETLFDFPALRAMFARGFRMRFDAMCAITGPYATEILEARLGAPKGTVVNATPLPDFGGMHPDPNPVWAHDLMDVMFGPDAPDFGAASDGDGDRNMVVGKNIYVSPSDSLAMLAANAHLAPGYKAGIAGIARSMPTSAAADRVAEKLGVAHYETPTGWKFFGNLLDAGKVTLCGEESFGTGSDHVREKDGLWAVLLWLNIIAQRRQSVAEILQAHWQDYGRNYYSRHDYEALPDATANQIVDDLRARLADLPGQSVEGGLTIETADDFSYHDPVDGSVSKAQGLRIGFVGGARFVIRLSGTGTTGATLRLYLERYVPGPGDLDLDVQEALAPIISAAESLAHIMAGSGRDGPDVVT
;
A
#
# COMPACT_ATOMS: atom_id res chain seq x y z
N GLU A 1 -21.67 21.53 20.04
CA GLU A 1 -21.72 22.74 20.90
C GLU A 1 -20.58 22.81 21.90
N ALA A 2 -20.35 21.81 22.77
CA ALA A 2 -19.28 21.87 23.79
C ALA A 2 -17.84 22.00 23.22
N THR A 3 -17.57 21.50 22.02
CA THR A 3 -16.26 21.65 21.33
C THR A 3 -16.15 22.95 20.50
N LYS A 4 -17.22 23.74 20.40
CA LYS A 4 -17.28 24.97 19.58
C LYS A 4 -17.19 26.26 20.39
N THR A 5 -17.23 26.16 21.73
CA THR A 5 -17.24 27.32 22.63
C THR A 5 -16.19 27.13 23.72
N ILE A 6 -15.23 28.08 23.79
CA ILE A 6 -14.24 28.17 24.87
C ILE A 6 -14.65 29.33 25.78
N THR A 7 -14.83 29.05 27.07
CA THR A 7 -15.15 30.08 28.08
C THR A 7 -13.90 30.73 28.67
N GLN A 8 -12.82 29.96 28.84
CA GLN A 8 -11.52 30.43 29.32
C GLN A 8 -10.42 29.44 28.90
N TYR A 9 -9.17 29.92 28.76
CA TYR A 9 -7.98 29.09 28.70
C TYR A 9 -7.13 29.37 29.95
N ARG A 10 -6.57 28.33 30.57
CA ARG A 10 -5.68 28.45 31.72
C ARG A 10 -4.27 28.11 31.27
N ILE A 11 -3.32 29.00 31.55
CA ILE A 11 -1.90 28.77 31.24
C ILE A 11 -1.19 28.41 32.54
N PHE A 12 -0.39 27.36 32.48
CA PHE A 12 0.58 27.01 33.51
C PHE A 12 1.98 27.24 32.93
N GLU A 13 2.74 28.15 33.53
CA GLU A 13 4.12 28.40 33.13
C GLU A 13 5.04 27.43 33.87
N ALA A 14 5.76 26.60 33.11
CA ALA A 14 6.74 25.66 33.64
C ALA A 14 7.85 25.40 32.62
N GLN A 15 8.94 24.81 33.08
CA GLN A 15 10.02 24.35 32.21
C GLN A 15 9.57 23.14 31.39
N ASP A 16 10.09 23.03 30.16
CA ASP A 16 9.84 21.86 29.30
C ASP A 16 10.27 20.57 30.00
N VAL A 17 9.46 19.52 29.82
CA VAL A 17 9.81 18.17 30.28
C VAL A 17 10.93 17.63 29.38
N ASP A 18 11.95 17.02 29.99
CA ASP A 18 12.99 16.32 29.24
C ASP A 18 12.40 15.09 28.54
N LEU A 19 12.20 15.18 27.23
CA LEU A 19 11.70 14.09 26.39
C LEU A 19 12.80 13.11 25.97
N SER A 20 14.06 13.34 26.34
CA SER A 20 15.18 12.46 26.00
C SER A 20 15.43 11.35 27.03
N THR A 21 14.81 11.43 28.20
CA THR A 21 14.94 10.46 29.28
C THR A 21 13.63 9.70 29.47
N ILE A 22 13.65 8.38 29.25
CA ILE A 22 12.52 7.49 29.56
C ILE A 22 12.19 7.57 31.05
N GLY A 23 10.92 7.72 31.38
CA GLY A 23 10.45 7.77 32.76
C GLY A 23 9.17 8.59 32.94
N GLU A 24 8.85 8.84 34.20
CA GLU A 24 7.70 9.67 34.58
C GLU A 24 8.18 11.03 35.09
N ALA A 25 7.50 12.08 34.66
CA ALA A 25 7.67 13.45 35.13
C ALA A 25 6.30 14.05 35.44
N THR A 26 6.30 15.22 36.08
CA THR A 26 5.07 15.97 36.38
C THR A 26 5.20 17.40 35.86
N LEU A 27 4.17 17.88 35.15
CA LEU A 27 4.01 19.27 34.74
C LEU A 27 2.79 19.85 35.47
N GLY A 28 3.02 20.44 36.64
CA GLY A 28 1.94 20.78 37.57
C GLY A 28 1.25 19.50 38.06
N ASP A 29 -0.08 19.43 37.91
CA ASP A 29 -0.87 18.23 38.24
C ASP A 29 -0.90 17.19 37.10
N MET A 30 -0.35 17.51 35.91
CA MET A 30 -0.29 16.58 34.79
C MET A 30 0.88 15.63 34.94
N LYS A 31 0.62 14.32 34.89
CA LYS A 31 1.65 13.29 34.78
C LYS A 31 2.07 13.12 33.32
N VAL A 32 3.37 13.16 33.05
CA VAL A 32 3.97 12.95 31.73
C VAL A 32 4.80 11.67 31.78
N SER A 33 4.59 10.76 30.82
CA SER A 33 5.37 9.53 30.68
C SER A 33 6.10 9.56 29.36
N VAL A 34 7.43 9.55 29.41
CA VAL A 34 8.30 9.40 28.26
C VAL A 34 8.62 7.90 28.15
N VAL A 35 8.27 7.30 27.02
CA VAL A 35 8.40 5.86 26.77
C VAL A 35 9.42 5.60 25.68
N ASP A 36 9.97 4.39 25.66
CA ASP A 36 10.73 3.93 24.51
C ASP A 36 9.78 3.77 23.30
N PRO A 37 10.08 4.37 22.14
CA PRO A 37 9.15 4.33 21.01
C PRO A 37 9.07 2.96 20.34
N VAL A 38 10.04 2.06 20.57
CA VAL A 38 10.23 0.81 19.79
C VAL A 38 9.83 -0.45 20.56
N THR A 39 10.06 -0.49 21.87
CA THR A 39 10.05 -1.71 22.67
C THR A 39 8.71 -2.46 22.59
N ASP A 40 7.59 -1.79 22.88
CA ASP A 40 6.27 -2.43 22.87
C ASP A 40 5.88 -2.92 21.46
N TYR A 41 6.26 -2.16 20.43
CA TYR A 41 6.04 -2.53 19.05
C TYR A 41 6.86 -3.78 18.67
N ALA A 42 8.16 -3.78 18.98
CA ALA A 42 9.05 -4.89 18.66
C ALA A 42 8.65 -6.17 19.40
N ASP A 43 8.19 -6.06 20.65
CA ASP A 43 7.65 -7.17 21.42
C ASP A 43 6.39 -7.73 20.76
N LEU A 44 5.47 -6.87 20.31
CA LEU A 44 4.29 -7.32 19.54
C LEU A 44 4.69 -8.07 18.27
N MET A 45 5.62 -7.53 17.48
CA MET A 45 6.10 -8.17 16.26
C MET A 45 6.68 -9.57 16.51
N GLU A 46 7.42 -9.75 17.60
CA GLU A 46 7.99 -11.06 17.99
C GLU A 46 6.90 -12.09 18.35
N THR A 47 5.70 -11.65 18.75
CA THR A 47 4.55 -12.57 18.94
C THR A 47 3.87 -12.98 17.65
N LEU A 48 3.90 -12.11 16.62
CA LEU A 48 3.18 -12.32 15.36
C LEU A 48 3.98 -13.16 14.35
N PHE A 49 5.31 -13.09 14.38
CA PHE A 49 6.20 -13.71 13.39
C PHE A 49 7.15 -14.75 13.99
N ASP A 50 7.63 -15.70 13.18
CA ASP A 50 8.55 -16.76 13.62
C ASP A 50 10.00 -16.22 13.70
N PHE A 51 10.27 -15.43 14.73
CA PHE A 51 11.61 -14.87 14.98
C PHE A 51 12.72 -15.94 15.04
N PRO A 52 12.51 -17.14 15.62
CA PRO A 52 13.48 -18.25 15.50
C PRO A 52 13.81 -18.63 14.05
N ALA A 53 12.80 -18.79 13.19
CA ALA A 53 13.03 -19.11 11.77
C ALA A 53 13.73 -17.97 11.03
N LEU A 54 13.37 -16.72 11.31
CA LEU A 54 13.99 -15.53 10.74
C LEU A 54 15.47 -15.40 11.15
N ARG A 55 15.78 -15.57 12.44
CA ARG A 55 17.17 -15.64 12.94
C ARG A 55 17.98 -16.72 12.24
N ALA A 56 17.40 -17.91 12.08
CA ALA A 56 18.06 -19.02 11.38
C ALA A 56 18.23 -18.74 9.87
N MET A 57 17.37 -17.92 9.26
CA MET A 57 17.51 -17.49 7.88
C MET A 57 18.68 -16.52 7.71
N PHE A 58 18.77 -15.47 8.53
CA PHE A 58 19.90 -14.53 8.51
C PHE A 58 21.23 -15.22 8.85
N ALA A 59 21.26 -16.12 9.84
CA ALA A 59 22.45 -16.90 10.19
C ALA A 59 22.95 -17.81 9.05
N ARG A 60 22.09 -18.17 8.09
CA ARG A 60 22.46 -18.92 6.87
C ARG A 60 22.93 -18.03 5.72
N GLY A 61 23.00 -16.72 5.93
CA GLY A 61 23.53 -15.76 4.96
C GLY A 61 22.49 -15.08 4.07
N PHE A 62 21.20 -15.11 4.44
CA PHE A 62 20.19 -14.31 3.75
C PHE A 62 20.54 -12.82 3.85
N ARG A 63 20.57 -12.12 2.71
CA ARG A 63 20.92 -10.70 2.63
C ARG A 63 19.68 -9.86 2.41
N MET A 64 19.59 -8.77 3.15
CA MET A 64 18.51 -7.80 3.02
C MET A 64 19.07 -6.38 2.95
N ARG A 65 18.31 -5.48 2.31
CA ARG A 65 18.47 -4.03 2.46
C ARG A 65 17.13 -3.41 2.82
N PHE A 66 17.05 -2.72 3.95
CA PHE A 66 15.88 -1.94 4.35
C PHE A 66 16.25 -0.45 4.30
N ASP A 67 15.59 0.33 3.46
CA ASP A 67 15.76 1.77 3.39
C ASP A 67 14.72 2.48 4.27
N ALA A 68 15.18 3.03 5.39
CA ALA A 68 14.33 3.79 6.30
C ALA A 68 14.13 5.25 5.87
N MET A 69 14.73 5.69 4.77
CA MET A 69 14.56 7.03 4.17
C MET A 69 14.74 8.20 5.16
N CYS A 70 15.63 8.05 6.14
CA CYS A 70 15.83 8.99 7.24
C CYS A 70 14.54 9.31 8.03
N ALA A 71 13.60 8.36 8.07
CA ALA A 71 12.29 8.46 8.70
C ALA A 71 12.23 7.70 10.03
N ILE A 72 11.04 7.72 10.66
CA ILE A 72 10.85 7.20 12.02
C ILE A 72 11.09 5.69 12.13
N THR A 73 11.01 4.93 11.03
CA THR A 73 11.17 3.46 11.03
C THR A 73 12.62 3.00 11.22
N GLY A 74 13.60 3.90 11.12
CA GLY A 74 15.01 3.55 11.24
C GLY A 74 15.39 2.86 12.57
N PRO A 75 15.06 3.43 13.74
CA PRO A 75 15.24 2.77 15.04
C PRO A 75 14.49 1.45 15.18
N TYR A 76 13.25 1.37 14.65
CA TYR A 76 12.42 0.16 14.71
C TYR A 76 13.02 -0.98 13.90
N ALA A 77 13.41 -0.70 12.65
CA ALA A 77 14.04 -1.66 11.76
C ALA A 77 15.42 -2.08 12.30
N THR A 78 16.18 -1.16 12.90
CA THR A 78 17.49 -1.49 13.50
C THR A 78 17.34 -2.44 14.68
N GLU A 79 16.42 -2.14 15.60
CA GLU A 79 16.13 -3.00 16.75
C GLU A 79 15.63 -4.39 16.30
N ILE A 80 14.66 -4.43 15.39
CA ILE A 80 14.06 -5.71 15.00
C ILE A 80 14.97 -6.50 14.06
N LEU A 81 15.36 -5.93 12.92
CA LEU A 81 16.09 -6.64 11.87
C LEU A 81 17.54 -6.93 12.29
N GLU A 82 18.27 -5.95 12.79
CA GLU A 82 19.69 -6.13 13.14
C GLU A 82 19.88 -6.70 14.55
N ALA A 83 19.21 -6.16 15.57
CA ALA A 83 19.45 -6.57 16.95
C ALA A 83 18.73 -7.88 17.33
N ARG A 84 17.41 -7.99 17.10
CA ARG A 84 16.63 -9.19 17.49
C ARG A 84 16.72 -10.34 16.49
N LEU A 85 16.72 -10.03 15.19
CA LEU A 85 16.76 -11.03 14.12
C LEU A 85 18.18 -11.36 13.64
N GLY A 86 19.16 -10.54 13.98
CA GLY A 86 20.58 -10.82 13.68
C GLY A 86 20.96 -10.62 12.22
N ALA A 87 20.23 -9.79 11.46
CA ALA A 87 20.69 -9.33 10.16
C ALA A 87 22.02 -8.58 10.31
N PRO A 88 22.95 -8.67 9.33
CA PRO A 88 24.23 -7.97 9.41
C PRO A 88 24.05 -6.45 9.60
N LYS A 89 24.91 -5.82 10.41
CA LYS A 89 24.90 -4.36 10.58
C LYS A 89 25.04 -3.64 9.25
N GLY A 90 24.21 -2.62 9.04
CA GLY A 90 24.09 -1.91 7.76
C GLY A 90 23.07 -2.53 6.80
N THR A 91 22.28 -3.50 7.28
CA THR A 91 21.05 -3.96 6.61
C THR A 91 20.06 -2.80 6.54
N VAL A 92 19.94 -2.04 7.62
CA VAL A 92 19.11 -0.82 7.69
C VAL A 92 19.94 0.37 7.24
N VAL A 93 19.58 0.96 6.11
CA VAL A 93 20.21 2.17 5.56
C VAL A 93 19.33 3.38 5.80
N ASN A 94 19.93 4.57 5.79
CA ASN A 94 19.24 5.82 6.12
C ASN A 94 18.47 5.73 7.45
N ALA A 95 19.06 5.03 8.43
CA ALA A 95 18.40 4.57 9.66
C ALA A 95 18.20 5.66 10.74
N THR A 96 18.81 6.83 10.57
CA THR A 96 18.70 7.92 11.55
C THR A 96 17.56 8.84 11.13
N PRO A 97 16.52 9.02 11.97
CA PRO A 97 15.47 9.99 11.69
C PRO A 97 16.04 11.40 11.61
N LEU A 98 15.75 12.13 10.53
CA LEU A 98 16.19 13.52 10.33
C LEU A 98 14.97 14.42 10.07
N PRO A 99 14.92 15.65 10.63
CA PRO A 99 13.78 16.56 10.43
C PRO A 99 13.48 16.92 8.98
N ASP A 100 14.49 16.86 8.10
CA ASP A 100 14.40 17.11 6.66
C ASP A 100 14.54 15.83 5.82
N PHE A 101 14.48 14.66 6.46
CA PHE A 101 14.69 13.34 5.85
C PHE A 101 16.01 13.24 5.06
N GLY A 102 17.03 14.03 5.43
CA GLY A 102 18.29 14.08 4.68
C GLY A 102 18.14 14.69 3.28
N GLY A 103 17.08 15.48 3.05
CA GLY A 103 16.71 16.04 1.74
C GLY A 103 16.00 15.06 0.82
N MET A 104 15.70 13.84 1.29
CA MET A 104 14.94 12.84 0.55
C MET A 104 13.44 13.13 0.59
N HIS A 105 12.69 12.57 -0.36
CA HIS A 105 11.24 12.47 -0.25
C HIS A 105 10.90 11.08 0.33
N PRO A 106 10.44 10.97 1.59
CA PRO A 106 10.23 9.68 2.26
C PRO A 106 8.91 9.04 1.78
N ASP A 107 8.90 8.60 0.53
CA ASP A 107 7.77 7.96 -0.13
C ASP A 107 8.27 6.69 -0.86
N PRO A 108 7.93 5.49 -0.39
CA PRO A 108 8.55 4.25 -0.83
C PRO A 108 7.91 3.80 -2.15
N ASN A 109 8.37 4.39 -3.25
CA ASN A 109 8.02 3.97 -4.61
C ASN A 109 9.27 3.96 -5.51
N PRO A 110 9.22 3.32 -6.69
CA PRO A 110 10.40 3.20 -7.55
C PRO A 110 11.06 4.52 -7.97
N VAL A 111 10.32 5.63 -7.98
CA VAL A 111 10.84 6.96 -8.35
C VAL A 111 11.66 7.54 -7.20
N TRP A 112 11.11 7.59 -5.99
CA TRP A 112 11.78 8.22 -4.85
C TRP A 112 12.79 7.30 -4.17
N ALA A 113 12.54 5.99 -4.16
CA ALA A 113 13.46 4.96 -3.66
C ALA A 113 14.37 4.39 -4.77
N HIS A 114 14.76 5.22 -5.74
CA HIS A 114 15.61 4.83 -6.88
C HIS A 114 16.94 4.20 -6.45
N ASP A 115 17.58 4.68 -5.37
CA ASP A 115 18.81 4.07 -4.85
C ASP A 115 18.60 2.61 -4.40
N LEU A 116 17.45 2.32 -3.77
CA LEU A 116 17.11 0.94 -3.42
C LEU A 116 16.86 0.11 -4.68
N MET A 117 16.15 0.66 -5.67
CA MET A 117 15.91 -0.01 -6.96
C MET A 117 17.24 -0.35 -7.66
N ASP A 118 18.15 0.61 -7.77
CA ASP A 118 19.47 0.41 -8.39
C ASP A 118 20.26 -0.71 -7.71
N VAL A 119 20.21 -0.79 -6.37
CA VAL A 119 20.84 -1.89 -5.63
C VAL A 119 20.17 -3.23 -5.92
N MET A 120 18.84 -3.28 -5.93
CA MET A 120 18.08 -4.54 -6.10
C MET A 120 18.09 -5.09 -7.53
N PHE A 121 18.35 -4.23 -8.52
CA PHE A 121 18.56 -4.59 -9.93
C PHE A 121 20.04 -4.66 -10.31
N GLY A 122 20.95 -4.46 -9.34
CA GLY A 122 22.39 -4.57 -9.51
C GLY A 122 22.91 -6.02 -9.49
N PRO A 123 24.15 -6.26 -9.97
CA PRO A 123 24.74 -7.60 -10.02
C PRO A 123 24.94 -8.26 -8.64
N ASP A 124 25.16 -7.45 -7.59
CA ASP A 124 25.32 -7.90 -6.21
C ASP A 124 24.05 -7.69 -5.34
N ALA A 125 22.89 -7.58 -5.99
CA ALA A 125 21.62 -7.38 -5.29
C ALA A 125 21.42 -8.38 -4.13
N PRO A 126 20.98 -7.91 -2.94
CA PRO A 126 20.61 -8.79 -1.83
C PRO A 126 19.35 -9.59 -2.20
N ASP A 127 18.98 -10.54 -1.34
CA ASP A 127 17.85 -11.44 -1.62
C ASP A 127 16.49 -10.74 -1.45
N PHE A 128 16.45 -9.69 -0.63
CA PHE A 128 15.25 -8.90 -0.34
C PHE A 128 15.58 -7.42 -0.10
N GLY A 129 14.76 -6.54 -0.67
CA GLY A 129 14.81 -5.09 -0.51
C GLY A 129 13.46 -4.58 -0.02
N ALA A 130 13.48 -3.61 0.89
CA ALA A 130 12.28 -2.90 1.28
C ALA A 130 12.56 -1.45 1.63
N ALA A 131 11.53 -0.60 1.54
CA ALA A 131 11.57 0.79 1.99
C ALA A 131 10.28 1.14 2.74
N SER A 132 10.34 2.15 3.61
CA SER A 132 9.19 2.68 4.34
C SER A 132 9.13 4.21 4.27
N ASP A 133 7.97 4.78 4.55
CA ASP A 133 7.74 6.22 4.45
C ASP A 133 7.98 6.98 5.77
N GLY A 134 7.63 8.28 5.77
CA GLY A 134 7.93 9.23 6.84
C GLY A 134 7.47 8.81 8.25
N ASP A 135 6.26 8.27 8.37
CA ASP A 135 5.66 7.79 9.63
C ASP A 135 5.63 6.26 9.75
N GLY A 136 5.99 5.53 8.69
CA GLY A 136 6.23 4.09 8.71
C GLY A 136 5.02 3.23 8.38
N ASP A 137 3.95 3.83 7.88
CA ASP A 137 2.70 3.15 7.59
C ASP A 137 2.68 2.54 6.18
N ARG A 138 3.61 2.94 5.29
CA ARG A 138 3.77 2.37 3.94
C ARG A 138 5.02 1.50 3.80
N ASN A 139 4.95 0.57 2.84
CA ASN A 139 6.06 -0.30 2.46
C ASN A 139 6.17 -0.50 0.95
N MET A 140 7.41 -0.51 0.46
CA MET A 140 7.76 -1.05 -0.85
C MET A 140 8.53 -2.35 -0.65
N VAL A 141 8.27 -3.34 -1.51
CA VAL A 141 8.97 -4.63 -1.49
C VAL A 141 9.59 -4.90 -2.86
N VAL A 142 10.85 -5.30 -2.85
CA VAL A 142 11.64 -5.58 -4.05
C VAL A 142 12.41 -6.86 -3.81
N GLY A 143 12.29 -7.82 -4.72
CA GLY A 143 13.16 -8.99 -4.79
C GLY A 143 14.38 -8.72 -5.67
N LYS A 144 15.33 -9.65 -5.68
CA LYS A 144 16.44 -9.59 -6.62
C LYS A 144 15.95 -9.54 -8.07
N ASN A 145 16.21 -8.44 -8.77
CA ASN A 145 15.78 -8.15 -10.14
C ASN A 145 14.26 -8.22 -10.35
N ILE A 146 13.44 -8.02 -9.30
CA ILE A 146 11.99 -8.07 -9.45
C ILE A 146 11.28 -7.12 -8.49
N TYR A 147 10.39 -6.29 -9.03
CA TYR A 147 9.54 -5.40 -8.25
C TYR A 147 8.22 -6.10 -7.91
N VAL A 148 7.75 -5.93 -6.67
CA VAL A 148 6.45 -6.44 -6.22
C VAL A 148 5.49 -5.26 -6.14
N SER A 149 4.47 -5.22 -7.00
CA SER A 149 3.46 -4.16 -6.93
C SER A 149 2.71 -4.25 -5.58
N PRO A 150 2.26 -3.12 -4.99
CA PRO A 150 1.56 -3.17 -3.69
C PRO A 150 0.27 -4.01 -3.72
N SER A 151 -0.44 -4.01 -4.86
CA SER A 151 -1.63 -4.84 -5.04
C SER A 151 -1.29 -6.35 -5.02
N ASP A 152 -0.22 -6.75 -5.72
CA ASP A 152 0.28 -8.13 -5.69
C ASP A 152 0.82 -8.50 -4.30
N SER A 153 1.49 -7.55 -3.63
CA SER A 153 1.99 -7.73 -2.26
C SER A 153 0.86 -8.11 -1.30
N LEU A 154 -0.24 -7.35 -1.28
CA LEU A 154 -1.43 -7.68 -0.46
C LEU A 154 -1.96 -9.09 -0.75
N ALA A 155 -2.09 -9.45 -2.03
CA ALA A 155 -2.57 -10.76 -2.45
C ALA A 155 -1.64 -11.90 -1.97
N MET A 156 -0.33 -11.72 -2.11
CA MET A 156 0.67 -12.71 -1.71
C MET A 156 0.77 -12.86 -0.20
N LEU A 157 0.70 -11.74 0.53
CA LEU A 157 0.65 -11.75 1.99
C LEU A 157 -0.60 -12.50 2.47
N ALA A 158 -1.78 -12.25 1.88
CA ALA A 158 -3.00 -12.95 2.23
C ALA A 158 -2.96 -14.45 1.89
N ALA A 159 -2.45 -14.83 0.72
CA ALA A 159 -2.34 -16.23 0.30
C ALA A 159 -1.44 -17.06 1.23
N ASN A 160 -0.50 -16.40 1.92
CA ASN A 160 0.52 -17.06 2.74
C ASN A 160 0.48 -16.66 4.23
N ALA A 161 -0.50 -15.88 4.68
CA ALA A 161 -0.55 -15.34 6.04
C ALA A 161 -0.46 -16.44 7.10
N HIS A 162 -1.13 -17.57 6.87
CA HIS A 162 -1.15 -18.75 7.75
C HIS A 162 0.23 -19.36 8.06
N LEU A 163 1.28 -18.98 7.32
CA LEU A 163 2.66 -19.38 7.60
C LEU A 163 3.28 -18.61 8.77
N ALA A 164 2.69 -17.49 9.20
CA ALA A 164 3.14 -16.74 10.37
C ALA A 164 2.36 -17.16 11.64
N PRO A 165 3.02 -17.26 12.81
CA PRO A 165 2.38 -17.61 14.07
C PRO A 165 1.10 -16.82 14.38
N GLY A 166 1.10 -15.51 14.16
CA GLY A 166 -0.03 -14.61 14.43
C GLY A 166 -1.28 -14.90 13.59
N TYR A 167 -1.14 -15.56 12.43
CA TYR A 167 -2.25 -15.86 11.51
C TYR A 167 -2.41 -17.35 11.24
N LYS A 168 -1.81 -18.21 12.05
CA LYS A 168 -1.84 -19.68 11.86
C LYS A 168 -3.26 -20.26 11.78
N ALA A 169 -4.24 -19.59 12.38
CA ALA A 169 -5.65 -19.97 12.31
C ALA A 169 -6.33 -19.64 10.98
N GLY A 170 -5.63 -18.99 10.05
CA GLY A 170 -6.19 -18.42 8.84
C GLY A 170 -6.62 -16.95 9.02
N ILE A 171 -7.31 -16.43 8.01
CA ILE A 171 -7.79 -15.05 7.94
C ILE A 171 -9.31 -15.03 7.81
N ALA A 172 -9.98 -14.05 8.41
CA ALA A 172 -11.44 -13.92 8.33
C ALA A 172 -11.92 -13.40 6.96
N GLY A 173 -11.11 -12.55 6.34
CA GLY A 173 -11.39 -11.91 5.06
C GLY A 173 -10.30 -10.92 4.69
N ILE A 174 -10.41 -10.36 3.48
CA ILE A 174 -9.46 -9.39 2.92
C ILE A 174 -10.22 -8.12 2.54
N ALA A 175 -9.68 -6.94 2.83
CA ALA A 175 -10.21 -5.68 2.26
C ALA A 175 -9.16 -4.99 1.41
N ARG A 176 -9.59 -4.40 0.30
CA ARG A 176 -8.76 -3.50 -0.50
C ARG A 176 -9.53 -2.23 -0.82
N SER A 177 -8.81 -1.13 -1.03
CA SER A 177 -9.46 0.05 -1.57
C SER A 177 -9.83 -0.18 -3.04
N MET A 178 -10.91 0.45 -3.48
CA MET A 178 -11.47 0.28 -4.83
C MET A 178 -10.46 0.48 -5.96
N PRO A 179 -9.52 1.44 -5.90
CA PRO A 179 -8.51 1.57 -6.95
C PRO A 179 -7.51 0.40 -6.99
N THR A 180 -7.26 -0.24 -5.86
CA THR A 180 -6.31 -1.36 -5.73
C THR A 180 -6.72 -2.53 -6.61
N SER A 181 -5.74 -3.19 -7.25
CA SER A 181 -6.01 -4.32 -8.16
C SER A 181 -6.77 -5.44 -7.46
N ALA A 182 -7.60 -6.16 -8.23
CA ALA A 182 -8.41 -7.26 -7.74
C ALA A 182 -7.62 -8.56 -7.51
N ALA A 183 -6.27 -8.52 -7.51
CA ALA A 183 -5.43 -9.69 -7.21
C ALA A 183 -5.80 -10.34 -5.85
N ALA A 184 -6.05 -9.52 -4.83
CA ALA A 184 -6.45 -10.00 -3.51
C ALA A 184 -7.84 -10.68 -3.52
N ASP A 185 -8.73 -10.28 -4.42
CA ASP A 185 -10.06 -10.88 -4.56
C ASP A 185 -9.94 -12.33 -5.05
N ARG A 186 -9.00 -12.60 -5.98
CA ARG A 186 -8.70 -13.96 -6.48
C ARG A 186 -8.22 -14.88 -5.35
N VAL A 187 -7.45 -14.31 -4.43
CA VAL A 187 -6.98 -15.02 -3.24
C VAL A 187 -8.14 -15.32 -2.29
N ALA A 188 -8.98 -14.33 -2.00
CA ALA A 188 -10.16 -14.52 -1.16
C ALA A 188 -11.12 -15.59 -1.72
N GLU A 189 -11.40 -15.53 -3.03
CA GLU A 189 -12.24 -16.50 -3.74
C GLU A 189 -11.71 -17.93 -3.58
N LYS A 190 -10.39 -18.14 -3.79
CA LYS A 190 -9.77 -19.47 -3.67
C LYS A 190 -9.71 -19.96 -2.23
N LEU A 191 -9.51 -19.07 -1.26
CA LEU A 191 -9.50 -19.39 0.16
C LEU A 191 -10.91 -19.59 0.75
N GLY A 192 -11.96 -19.17 0.04
CA GLY A 192 -13.33 -19.22 0.54
C GLY A 192 -13.62 -18.22 1.68
N VAL A 193 -12.91 -17.09 1.70
CA VAL A 193 -13.07 -16.03 2.70
C VAL A 193 -13.75 -14.79 2.08
N ALA A 194 -14.30 -13.91 2.91
CA ALA A 194 -14.92 -12.68 2.41
C ALA A 194 -13.86 -11.72 1.83
N HIS A 195 -14.22 -10.99 0.78
CA HIS A 195 -13.46 -9.84 0.32
C HIS A 195 -14.35 -8.59 0.27
N TYR A 196 -13.75 -7.43 0.58
CA TYR A 196 -14.44 -6.16 0.64
C TYR A 196 -13.69 -5.11 -0.20
N GLU A 197 -14.43 -4.43 -1.06
CA GLU A 197 -13.97 -3.27 -1.80
C GLU A 197 -14.46 -1.99 -1.10
N THR A 198 -13.53 -1.20 -0.56
CA THR A 198 -13.86 0.03 0.19
C THR A 198 -13.41 1.27 -0.59
N PRO A 199 -13.86 2.48 -0.24
CA PRO A 199 -13.20 3.69 -0.73
C PRO A 199 -11.77 3.78 -0.18
N THR A 200 -10.95 4.62 -0.79
CA THR A 200 -9.59 4.90 -0.31
C THR A 200 -9.63 5.57 1.06
N GLY A 201 -8.72 5.13 1.94
CA GLY A 201 -8.55 5.64 3.29
C GLY A 201 -8.80 4.57 4.35
N TRP A 202 -7.82 4.40 5.23
CA TRP A 202 -7.78 3.31 6.22
C TRP A 202 -8.98 3.26 7.19
N LYS A 203 -9.66 4.39 7.41
CA LYS A 203 -10.87 4.48 8.25
C LYS A 203 -11.96 3.47 7.88
N PHE A 204 -12.11 3.13 6.59
CA PHE A 204 -13.11 2.14 6.15
C PHE A 204 -12.72 0.72 6.54
N PHE A 205 -11.42 0.41 6.54
CA PHE A 205 -10.94 -0.87 7.04
C PHE A 205 -11.08 -0.97 8.55
N GLY A 206 -10.87 0.12 9.30
CA GLY A 206 -11.05 0.16 10.76
C GLY A 206 -12.38 -0.45 11.21
N ASN A 207 -13.49 -0.05 10.59
CA ASN A 207 -14.82 -0.62 10.84
C ASN A 207 -14.87 -2.14 10.58
N LEU A 208 -14.31 -2.61 9.47
CA LEU A 208 -14.29 -4.04 9.11
C LEU A 208 -13.40 -4.86 10.05
N LEU A 209 -12.26 -4.32 10.48
CA LEU A 209 -11.33 -4.92 11.44
C LEU A 209 -11.99 -5.04 12.82
N ASP A 210 -12.65 -3.98 13.31
CA ASP A 210 -13.39 -3.99 14.58
C ASP A 210 -14.55 -4.98 14.58
N ALA A 211 -15.21 -5.17 13.43
CA ALA A 211 -16.29 -6.15 13.27
C ALA A 211 -15.78 -7.59 13.05
N GLY A 212 -14.45 -7.83 13.02
CA GLY A 212 -13.85 -9.13 12.74
C GLY A 212 -14.20 -9.68 11.35
N LYS A 213 -14.54 -8.80 10.39
CA LYS A 213 -14.94 -9.17 9.03
C LYS A 213 -13.75 -9.43 8.12
N VAL A 214 -12.62 -8.81 8.42
CA VAL A 214 -11.35 -8.96 7.69
C VAL A 214 -10.20 -9.07 8.68
N THR A 215 -9.14 -9.76 8.25
CA THR A 215 -7.88 -9.82 9.01
C THR A 215 -6.80 -9.02 8.30
N LEU A 216 -6.73 -9.06 6.97
CA LEU A 216 -5.75 -8.29 6.19
C LEU A 216 -6.44 -7.23 5.35
N CYS A 217 -5.78 -6.09 5.22
CA CYS A 217 -6.22 -5.05 4.30
C CYS A 217 -5.04 -4.29 3.70
N GLY A 218 -5.27 -3.67 2.54
CA GLY A 218 -4.21 -2.93 1.85
C GLY A 218 -4.71 -2.01 0.75
N GLU A 219 -3.82 -1.13 0.33
CA GLU A 219 -4.04 -0.13 -0.69
C GLU A 219 -2.86 -0.14 -1.67
N GLU A 220 -3.16 0.07 -2.95
CA GLU A 220 -2.19 0.22 -4.03
C GLU A 220 -1.13 1.31 -3.78
N SER A 221 -1.44 2.26 -2.92
CA SER A 221 -0.54 3.32 -2.46
C SER A 221 0.47 2.83 -1.41
N PHE A 222 1.04 1.63 -1.60
CA PHE A 222 2.07 1.03 -0.74
C PHE A 222 1.61 0.76 0.71
N GLY A 223 0.30 0.64 0.93
CA GLY A 223 -0.29 0.45 2.26
C GLY A 223 -0.67 -1.00 2.51
N THR A 224 -0.25 -1.59 3.62
CA THR A 224 -0.72 -2.92 4.03
C THR A 224 -0.74 -3.02 5.55
N GLY A 225 -1.68 -3.77 6.10
CA GLY A 225 -1.78 -4.03 7.54
C GLY A 225 -2.75 -5.16 7.85
N SER A 226 -2.90 -5.43 9.14
CA SER A 226 -3.86 -6.41 9.65
C SER A 226 -4.59 -5.92 10.90
N ASP A 227 -5.41 -6.77 11.50
CA ASP A 227 -6.18 -6.50 12.72
C ASP A 227 -5.34 -6.32 14.00
N HIS A 228 -4.01 -6.51 13.93
CA HIS A 228 -3.10 -6.26 15.05
C HIS A 228 -3.09 -4.79 15.52
N VAL A 229 -3.37 -3.84 14.62
CA VAL A 229 -3.54 -2.40 14.90
C VAL A 229 -4.69 -1.81 14.06
N ARG A 230 -4.87 -0.49 14.09
CA ARG A 230 -5.87 0.25 13.29
C ARG A 230 -5.25 1.26 12.35
N GLU A 231 -4.03 0.99 11.92
CA GLU A 231 -3.31 1.72 10.88
C GLU A 231 -2.65 0.74 9.90
N LYS A 232 -2.15 1.28 8.79
CA LYS A 232 -1.20 0.56 7.92
C LYS A 232 0.10 0.37 8.71
N ASP A 233 0.87 -0.66 8.37
CA ASP A 233 2.14 -0.93 9.04
C ASP A 233 3.16 -1.49 8.05
N GLY A 234 4.13 -0.65 7.69
CA GLY A 234 5.13 -0.98 6.70
C GLY A 234 6.12 -2.04 7.15
N LEU A 235 6.61 -1.94 8.40
CA LEU A 235 7.58 -2.89 8.93
C LEU A 235 6.93 -4.25 9.23
N TRP A 236 5.66 -4.26 9.65
CA TRP A 236 4.86 -5.48 9.76
C TRP A 236 4.73 -6.20 8.42
N ALA A 237 4.46 -5.48 7.32
CA ALA A 237 4.33 -6.08 6.00
C ALA A 237 5.66 -6.71 5.53
N VAL A 238 6.78 -6.02 5.83
CA VAL A 238 8.13 -6.53 5.60
C VAL A 238 8.40 -7.80 6.40
N LEU A 239 8.05 -7.83 7.68
CA LEU A 239 8.24 -9.01 8.53
C LEU A 239 7.38 -10.20 8.08
N LEU A 240 6.15 -9.96 7.62
CA LEU A 240 5.32 -11.02 7.05
C LEU A 240 5.93 -11.58 5.76
N TRP A 241 6.47 -10.73 4.87
CA TRP A 241 7.24 -11.16 3.71
C TRP A 241 8.44 -12.02 4.07
N LEU A 242 9.27 -11.56 5.02
CA LEU A 242 10.43 -12.33 5.49
C LEU A 242 10.01 -13.67 6.08
N ASN A 243 8.91 -13.71 6.84
CA ASN A 243 8.39 -14.95 7.41
C ASN A 243 7.94 -15.92 6.30
N ILE A 244 7.24 -15.43 5.28
CA ILE A 244 6.83 -16.23 4.12
C ILE A 244 8.06 -16.80 3.40
N ILE A 245 9.09 -15.99 3.17
CA ILE A 245 10.35 -16.42 2.55
C ILE A 245 11.05 -17.50 3.41
N ALA A 246 11.11 -17.30 4.73
CA ALA A 246 11.74 -18.26 5.64
C ALA A 246 11.05 -19.63 5.65
N GLN A 247 9.70 -19.64 5.57
CA GLN A 247 8.90 -20.86 5.56
C GLN A 247 8.89 -21.54 4.18
N ARG A 248 8.72 -20.76 3.10
CA ARG A 248 8.67 -21.29 1.73
C ARG A 248 10.04 -21.67 1.17
N ARG A 249 11.11 -21.04 1.67
CA ARG A 249 12.50 -21.18 1.17
C ARG A 249 12.60 -20.93 -0.33
N GLN A 250 11.87 -19.92 -0.79
CA GLN A 250 11.82 -19.45 -2.16
C GLN A 250 12.23 -17.98 -2.19
N SER A 251 12.86 -17.56 -3.28
CA SER A 251 13.08 -16.14 -3.57
C SER A 251 11.76 -15.42 -3.79
N VAL A 252 11.77 -14.08 -3.67
CA VAL A 252 10.61 -13.24 -3.99
C VAL A 252 10.11 -13.51 -5.41
N ALA A 253 11.02 -13.66 -6.40
CA ALA A 253 10.67 -13.94 -7.78
C ALA A 253 9.94 -15.27 -7.95
N GLU A 254 10.41 -16.32 -7.28
CA GLU A 254 9.77 -17.65 -7.31
C GLU A 254 8.38 -17.62 -6.63
N ILE A 255 8.22 -16.86 -5.54
CA ILE A 255 6.92 -16.69 -4.86
C ILE A 255 5.94 -15.95 -5.78
N LEU A 256 6.38 -14.86 -6.40
CA LEU A 256 5.60 -14.04 -7.31
C LEU A 256 5.16 -14.84 -8.54
N GLN A 257 6.09 -15.55 -9.19
CA GLN A 257 5.80 -16.42 -10.33
C GLN A 257 4.84 -17.54 -9.95
N ALA A 258 5.06 -18.22 -8.81
CA ALA A 258 4.15 -19.27 -8.34
C ALA A 258 2.74 -18.72 -8.09
N HIS A 259 2.64 -17.52 -7.50
CA HIS A 259 1.36 -16.86 -7.29
C HIS A 259 0.64 -16.59 -8.62
N TRP A 260 1.33 -16.01 -9.60
CA TRP A 260 0.70 -15.74 -10.90
C TRP A 260 0.28 -17.01 -11.64
N GLN A 261 1.02 -18.11 -11.52
CA GLN A 261 0.60 -19.39 -12.09
C GLN A 261 -0.68 -19.93 -11.41
N ASP A 262 -0.81 -19.72 -10.09
CA ASP A 262 -1.91 -20.25 -9.27
C ASP A 262 -3.20 -19.41 -9.29
N TYR A 263 -3.09 -18.10 -9.51
CA TYR A 263 -4.18 -17.12 -9.41
C TYR A 263 -4.42 -16.35 -10.72
N GLY A 264 -3.50 -16.42 -11.68
CA GLY A 264 -3.41 -15.48 -12.80
C GLY A 264 -2.67 -14.21 -12.40
N ARG A 265 -2.45 -13.31 -13.37
CA ARG A 265 -1.77 -12.02 -13.16
C ARG A 265 -2.74 -10.87 -13.40
N ASN A 266 -2.83 -9.97 -12.42
CA ASN A 266 -3.52 -8.70 -12.54
C ASN A 266 -2.46 -7.64 -12.88
N TYR A 267 -2.17 -7.45 -14.17
CA TYR A 267 -1.32 -6.35 -14.60
C TYR A 267 -1.94 -5.04 -14.12
N TYR A 268 -1.15 -4.20 -13.49
CA TYR A 268 -1.64 -3.01 -12.79
C TYR A 268 -0.65 -1.87 -12.93
N SER A 269 -1.15 -0.66 -13.17
CA SER A 269 -0.36 0.56 -13.09
C SER A 269 -1.23 1.75 -12.68
N ARG A 270 -0.61 2.72 -11.99
CA ARG A 270 -1.21 4.01 -11.66
C ARG A 270 -0.49 5.14 -12.38
N HIS A 271 -1.26 5.99 -13.04
CA HIS A 271 -0.82 7.18 -13.74
C HIS A 271 -1.33 8.41 -12.99
N ASP A 272 -0.40 9.20 -12.45
CA ASP A 272 -0.73 10.42 -11.71
C ASP A 272 -0.47 11.65 -12.60
N TYR A 273 -1.49 12.49 -12.73
CA TYR A 273 -1.42 13.81 -13.38
C TYR A 273 -1.51 14.86 -12.29
N GLU A 274 -0.36 15.41 -11.92
CA GLU A 274 -0.17 16.27 -10.76
C GLU A 274 -0.36 17.75 -11.10
N ALA A 275 -0.66 18.54 -10.07
CA ALA A 275 -0.77 19.99 -10.13
C ALA A 275 -1.65 20.53 -11.29
N LEU A 276 -2.72 19.80 -11.63
CA LEU A 276 -3.69 20.27 -12.62
C LEU A 276 -4.52 21.42 -12.04
N PRO A 277 -4.92 22.41 -12.87
CA PRO A 277 -5.91 23.39 -12.45
C PRO A 277 -7.21 22.67 -12.03
N ASP A 278 -7.78 23.04 -10.87
CA ASP A 278 -8.95 22.36 -10.33
C ASP A 278 -10.11 22.32 -11.31
N ALA A 279 -10.37 23.43 -12.02
CA ALA A 279 -11.43 23.50 -13.03
C ALA A 279 -11.22 22.48 -14.16
N THR A 280 -9.97 22.31 -14.63
CA THR A 280 -9.62 21.33 -15.66
C THR A 280 -9.81 19.90 -15.17
N ALA A 281 -9.31 19.58 -13.97
CA ALA A 281 -9.42 18.25 -13.40
C ALA A 281 -10.89 17.85 -13.12
N ASN A 282 -11.69 18.79 -12.60
CA ASN A 282 -13.12 18.57 -12.40
C ASN A 282 -13.86 18.39 -13.74
N GLN A 283 -13.56 19.21 -14.74
CA GLN A 283 -14.20 19.10 -16.07
C GLN A 283 -13.98 17.71 -16.70
N ILE A 284 -12.74 17.20 -16.68
CA ILE A 284 -12.41 15.86 -17.20
C ILE A 284 -13.27 14.78 -16.52
N VAL A 285 -13.38 14.84 -15.19
CA VAL A 285 -14.15 13.86 -14.42
C VAL A 285 -15.65 14.03 -14.64
N ASP A 286 -16.16 15.26 -14.68
CA ASP A 286 -17.58 15.54 -14.89
C ASP A 286 -18.05 15.14 -16.29
N ASP A 287 -17.23 15.33 -17.31
CA ASP A 287 -17.53 14.91 -18.70
C ASP A 287 -17.63 13.39 -18.83
N LEU A 288 -16.76 12.63 -18.15
CA LEU A 288 -16.90 11.18 -18.09
C LEU A 288 -18.14 10.79 -17.26
N ARG A 289 -18.33 11.39 -16.08
CA ARG A 289 -19.45 11.12 -15.18
C ARG A 289 -20.80 11.29 -15.86
N ALA A 290 -20.97 12.34 -16.67
CA ALA A 290 -22.21 12.65 -17.36
C ALA A 290 -22.63 11.57 -18.38
N ARG A 291 -21.70 10.74 -18.84
CA ARG A 291 -21.95 9.71 -19.88
C ARG A 291 -22.00 8.29 -19.35
N LEU A 292 -21.69 8.05 -18.07
CA LEU A 292 -21.53 6.69 -17.52
C LEU A 292 -22.70 5.76 -17.82
N ALA A 293 -23.94 6.25 -17.72
CA ALA A 293 -25.14 5.45 -17.94
C ALA A 293 -25.28 4.94 -19.39
N ASP A 294 -24.68 5.62 -20.36
CA ASP A 294 -24.79 5.30 -21.78
C ASP A 294 -23.64 4.40 -22.28
N LEU A 295 -22.57 4.24 -21.49
CA LEU A 295 -21.35 3.52 -21.89
C LEU A 295 -21.48 1.99 -22.01
N PRO A 296 -22.22 1.27 -21.13
CA PRO A 296 -22.29 -0.18 -21.20
C PRO A 296 -22.75 -0.72 -22.56
N GLY A 297 -22.04 -1.71 -23.08
CA GLY A 297 -22.28 -2.33 -24.39
C GLY A 297 -21.56 -1.64 -25.56
N GLN A 298 -20.92 -0.50 -25.36
CA GLN A 298 -20.13 0.16 -26.40
C GLN A 298 -18.76 -0.51 -26.56
N SER A 299 -18.31 -0.65 -27.81
CA SER A 299 -16.93 -1.00 -28.14
C SER A 299 -16.09 0.27 -28.28
N VAL A 300 -14.90 0.26 -27.69
CA VAL A 300 -13.99 1.42 -27.65
C VAL A 300 -12.62 1.07 -28.23
N GLU A 301 -11.73 2.06 -28.27
CA GLU A 301 -10.34 1.82 -28.66
C GLU A 301 -9.68 0.72 -27.81
N GLY A 302 -8.62 0.10 -28.35
CA GLY A 302 -8.02 -1.10 -27.76
C GLY A 302 -8.82 -2.39 -27.98
N GLY A 303 -9.96 -2.34 -28.71
CA GLY A 303 -10.78 -3.50 -29.00
C GLY A 303 -11.56 -4.02 -27.79
N LEU A 304 -11.76 -3.16 -26.78
CA LEU A 304 -12.46 -3.50 -25.55
C LEU A 304 -13.96 -3.18 -25.67
N THR A 305 -14.79 -3.96 -24.97
CA THR A 305 -16.22 -3.70 -24.84
C THR A 305 -16.54 -3.40 -23.38
N ILE A 306 -17.21 -2.27 -23.13
CA ILE A 306 -17.57 -1.82 -21.79
C ILE A 306 -18.68 -2.72 -21.25
N GLU A 307 -18.43 -3.35 -20.10
CA GLU A 307 -19.40 -4.18 -19.37
C GLU A 307 -20.13 -3.36 -18.31
N THR A 308 -19.38 -2.56 -17.54
CA THR A 308 -19.92 -1.73 -16.45
C THR A 308 -19.32 -0.33 -16.47
N ALA A 309 -20.11 0.67 -16.09
CA ALA A 309 -19.64 2.04 -15.89
C ALA A 309 -20.42 2.68 -14.73
N ASP A 310 -19.74 3.06 -13.66
CA ASP A 310 -20.38 3.63 -12.48
C ASP A 310 -19.51 4.66 -11.73
N ASP A 311 -20.14 5.43 -10.86
CA ASP A 311 -19.45 6.28 -9.87
C ASP A 311 -19.56 5.61 -8.50
N PHE A 312 -18.44 5.07 -8.03
CA PHE A 312 -18.39 4.13 -6.93
C PHE A 312 -19.06 4.70 -5.67
N SER A 313 -19.94 3.90 -5.08
CA SER A 313 -20.60 4.19 -3.82
C SER A 313 -20.45 3.01 -2.88
N TYR A 314 -20.00 3.29 -1.66
CA TYR A 314 -19.79 2.28 -0.63
C TYR A 314 -20.86 2.39 0.45
N HIS A 315 -21.43 1.24 0.79
CA HIS A 315 -22.35 1.07 1.92
C HIS A 315 -21.60 0.30 3.00
N ASP A 316 -21.28 0.96 4.10
CA ASP A 316 -20.52 0.35 5.18
C ASP A 316 -21.36 -0.74 5.87
N PRO A 317 -20.89 -2.00 5.91
CA PRO A 317 -21.67 -3.12 6.44
C PRO A 317 -21.69 -3.17 7.98
N VAL A 318 -21.03 -2.24 8.66
CA VAL A 318 -20.91 -2.18 10.12
C VAL A 318 -21.73 -1.03 10.68
N ASP A 319 -21.51 0.20 10.18
CA ASP A 319 -22.19 1.40 10.69
C ASP A 319 -23.37 1.87 9.81
N GLY A 320 -23.52 1.30 8.60
CA GLY A 320 -24.60 1.63 7.66
C GLY A 320 -24.42 2.96 6.94
N SER A 321 -23.30 3.66 7.12
CA SER A 321 -22.99 4.89 6.42
C SER A 321 -22.82 4.67 4.92
N VAL A 322 -23.08 5.73 4.13
CA VAL A 322 -23.00 5.67 2.67
C VAL A 322 -22.03 6.74 2.17
N SER A 323 -20.95 6.31 1.52
CA SER A 323 -19.98 7.18 0.86
C SER A 323 -20.19 7.12 -0.64
N LYS A 324 -20.68 8.20 -1.24
CA LYS A 324 -20.94 8.31 -2.69
C LYS A 324 -19.80 9.01 -3.43
N ALA A 325 -19.79 8.89 -4.74
CA ALA A 325 -18.88 9.61 -5.64
C ALA A 325 -17.39 9.38 -5.31
N GLN A 326 -17.01 8.12 -5.04
CA GLN A 326 -15.68 7.76 -4.55
C GLN A 326 -14.68 7.47 -5.68
N GLY A 327 -15.13 7.47 -6.94
CA GLY A 327 -14.30 7.30 -8.12
C GLY A 327 -15.06 6.68 -9.28
N LEU A 328 -14.74 7.12 -10.50
CA LEU A 328 -15.39 6.61 -11.71
C LEU A 328 -14.72 5.30 -12.10
N ARG A 329 -15.51 4.25 -12.36
CA ARG A 329 -14.98 2.93 -12.76
C ARG A 329 -15.57 2.52 -14.09
N ILE A 330 -14.72 2.07 -14.99
CA ILE A 330 -15.10 1.45 -16.25
C ILE A 330 -14.56 0.02 -16.24
N GLY A 331 -15.46 -0.95 -16.24
CA GLY A 331 -15.16 -2.37 -16.35
C GLY A 331 -15.40 -2.84 -17.77
N PHE A 332 -14.50 -3.67 -18.29
CA PHE A 332 -14.58 -4.26 -19.61
C PHE A 332 -14.82 -5.76 -19.53
N VAL A 333 -15.47 -6.30 -20.56
CA VAL A 333 -15.63 -7.75 -20.72
C VAL A 333 -14.26 -8.43 -20.65
N GLY A 334 -14.16 -9.47 -19.82
CA GLY A 334 -12.90 -10.18 -19.55
C GLY A 334 -12.15 -9.70 -18.31
N GLY A 335 -12.72 -8.78 -17.53
CA GLY A 335 -12.22 -8.41 -16.20
C GLY A 335 -11.11 -7.35 -16.20
N ALA A 336 -10.85 -6.70 -17.34
CA ALA A 336 -10.03 -5.49 -17.37
C ALA A 336 -10.84 -4.29 -16.88
N ARG A 337 -10.18 -3.27 -16.33
CA ARG A 337 -10.84 -2.04 -15.90
C ARG A 337 -9.90 -0.85 -15.89
N PHE A 338 -10.47 0.34 -15.88
CA PHE A 338 -9.78 1.52 -15.35
C PHE A 338 -10.64 2.27 -14.34
N VAL A 339 -9.97 3.04 -13.49
CA VAL A 339 -10.59 3.90 -12.48
C VAL A 339 -10.01 5.30 -12.61
N ILE A 340 -10.84 6.33 -12.44
CA ILE A 340 -10.39 7.73 -12.34
C ILE A 340 -10.82 8.31 -11.00
N ARG A 341 -9.86 8.95 -10.31
CA ARG A 341 -10.12 9.68 -9.06
C ARG A 341 -9.39 11.01 -9.05
N LEU A 342 -10.02 12.01 -8.40
CA LEU A 342 -9.32 13.21 -7.97
C LEU A 342 -8.83 13.00 -6.54
N SER A 343 -7.55 13.21 -6.31
CA SER A 343 -6.98 13.21 -4.97
C SER A 343 -7.30 14.52 -4.26
N GLY A 344 -7.68 14.45 -2.98
CA GLY A 344 -7.90 15.61 -2.11
C GLY A 344 -6.68 16.03 -1.30
N THR A 345 -5.52 15.39 -1.49
CA THR A 345 -4.32 15.58 -0.65
C THR A 345 -3.26 16.51 -1.26
N GLY A 346 -3.52 17.09 -2.44
CA GLY A 346 -2.59 17.99 -3.10
C GLY A 346 -2.47 19.32 -2.36
N THR A 347 -1.24 19.80 -2.16
CA THR A 347 -0.98 21.14 -1.63
C THR A 347 -1.04 22.21 -2.72
N THR A 348 -0.88 21.81 -4.00
CA THR A 348 -0.89 22.70 -5.17
C THR A 348 -1.74 22.08 -6.27
N GLY A 349 -2.95 22.61 -6.49
CA GLY A 349 -3.89 22.12 -7.50
C GLY A 349 -4.43 20.71 -7.24
N ALA A 350 -5.18 20.18 -8.21
CA ALA A 350 -5.74 18.84 -8.18
C ALA A 350 -4.74 17.81 -8.73
N THR A 351 -4.75 16.60 -8.15
CA THR A 351 -4.09 15.44 -8.76
C THR A 351 -5.15 14.50 -9.28
N LEU A 352 -5.14 14.23 -10.58
CA LEU A 352 -5.98 13.20 -11.20
C LEU A 352 -5.19 11.90 -11.27
N ARG A 353 -5.75 10.82 -10.72
CA ARG A 353 -5.16 9.49 -10.71
C ARG A 353 -5.97 8.57 -11.61
N LEU A 354 -5.30 7.98 -12.59
CA LEU A 354 -5.83 6.93 -13.47
C LEU A 354 -5.22 5.59 -13.04
N TYR A 355 -6.05 4.64 -12.67
CA TYR A 355 -5.64 3.29 -12.28
C TYR A 355 -6.07 2.33 -13.38
N LEU A 356 -5.16 1.47 -13.80
CA LEU A 356 -5.33 0.61 -14.96
C LEU A 356 -5.12 -0.83 -14.53
N GLU A 357 -6.03 -1.73 -14.90
CA GLU A 357 -5.92 -3.14 -14.55
C GLU A 357 -6.32 -4.04 -15.71
N ARG A 358 -5.54 -5.10 -15.92
CA ARG A 358 -5.87 -6.20 -16.82
C ARG A 358 -5.59 -7.53 -16.15
N TYR A 359 -6.63 -8.33 -15.99
CA TYR A 359 -6.50 -9.71 -15.58
C TYR A 359 -6.14 -10.62 -16.77
N VAL A 360 -5.16 -11.49 -16.56
CA VAL A 360 -4.84 -12.61 -17.46
C VAL A 360 -4.84 -13.91 -16.64
N PRO A 361 -5.72 -14.88 -16.94
CA PRO A 361 -5.78 -16.13 -16.20
C PRO A 361 -4.52 -16.98 -16.41
N GLY A 362 -4.10 -17.70 -15.38
CA GLY A 362 -3.04 -18.71 -15.44
C GLY A 362 -3.59 -20.13 -15.67
N PRO A 363 -2.71 -21.12 -15.92
CA PRO A 363 -1.28 -20.97 -16.22
C PRO A 363 -1.03 -20.53 -17.68
N GLY A 364 0.02 -19.74 -17.94
CA GLY A 364 0.31 -19.22 -19.29
C GLY A 364 1.44 -18.21 -19.38
N ASP A 365 1.50 -17.48 -20.50
CA ASP A 365 2.45 -16.39 -20.78
C ASP A 365 2.04 -15.13 -19.98
N LEU A 366 2.67 -14.98 -18.81
CA LEU A 366 2.40 -13.92 -17.84
C LEU A 366 3.61 -13.00 -17.65
N ASP A 367 4.52 -12.97 -18.63
CA ASP A 367 5.82 -12.28 -18.53
C ASP A 367 5.88 -10.99 -19.38
N LEU A 368 4.72 -10.52 -19.88
CA LEU A 368 4.66 -9.26 -20.61
C LEU A 368 5.13 -8.09 -19.74
N ASP A 369 5.70 -7.08 -20.40
CA ASP A 369 5.88 -5.78 -19.78
C ASP A 369 4.51 -5.23 -19.35
N VAL A 370 4.49 -4.54 -18.21
CA VAL A 370 3.23 -4.05 -17.61
C VAL A 370 2.56 -3.02 -18.52
N GLN A 371 3.33 -2.10 -19.12
CA GLN A 371 2.77 -1.06 -19.99
C GLN A 371 2.32 -1.65 -21.32
N GLU A 372 3.05 -2.63 -21.86
CA GLU A 372 2.61 -3.38 -23.05
C GLU A 372 1.29 -4.13 -22.78
N ALA A 373 1.16 -4.79 -21.63
CA ALA A 373 -0.05 -5.50 -21.25
C ALA A 373 -1.26 -4.56 -21.06
N LEU A 374 -1.00 -3.33 -20.59
CA LEU A 374 -2.02 -2.31 -20.30
C LEU A 374 -2.35 -1.38 -21.48
N ALA A 375 -1.57 -1.40 -22.57
CA ALA A 375 -1.75 -0.50 -23.71
C ALA A 375 -3.19 -0.39 -24.25
N PRO A 376 -3.98 -1.49 -24.37
CA PRO A 376 -5.39 -1.39 -24.77
C PRO A 376 -6.25 -0.57 -23.79
N ILE A 377 -6.00 -0.72 -22.48
CA ILE A 377 -6.76 -0.02 -21.43
C ILE A 377 -6.34 1.45 -21.37
N ILE A 378 -5.05 1.75 -21.55
CA ILE A 378 -4.54 3.13 -21.63
C ILE A 378 -5.21 3.88 -22.79
N SER A 379 -5.26 3.27 -23.98
CA SER A 379 -5.94 3.85 -25.15
C SER A 379 -7.44 4.02 -24.92
N ALA A 380 -8.11 3.01 -24.33
CA ALA A 380 -9.52 3.12 -23.97
C ALA A 380 -9.78 4.27 -22.97
N ALA A 381 -8.96 4.40 -21.93
CA ALA A 381 -9.06 5.44 -20.92
C ALA A 381 -8.90 6.84 -21.54
N GLU A 382 -7.92 7.04 -22.43
CA GLU A 382 -7.77 8.33 -23.12
C GLU A 382 -8.94 8.61 -24.08
N SER A 383 -9.40 7.60 -24.84
CA SER A 383 -10.51 7.76 -25.78
C SER A 383 -11.82 8.14 -25.09
N LEU A 384 -12.00 7.70 -23.83
CA LEU A 384 -13.19 7.97 -23.05
C LEU A 384 -13.03 9.25 -22.22
N ALA A 385 -11.99 9.36 -21.42
CA ALA A 385 -11.86 10.44 -20.45
C ALA A 385 -11.16 11.70 -21.01
N HIS A 386 -10.48 11.60 -22.16
CA HIS A 386 -9.73 12.70 -22.78
C HIS A 386 -8.77 13.37 -21.79
N ILE A 387 -8.02 12.58 -21.02
CA ILE A 387 -7.20 13.11 -19.91
C ILE A 387 -6.08 13.97 -20.49
N MET A 388 -5.31 13.45 -21.44
CA MET A 388 -4.21 14.19 -22.07
C MET A 388 -4.74 15.40 -22.84
N ALA A 389 -5.76 15.19 -23.69
CA ALA A 389 -6.34 16.27 -24.47
C ALA A 389 -6.96 17.38 -23.60
N GLY A 390 -7.65 17.00 -22.52
CA GLY A 390 -8.32 17.93 -21.60
C GLY A 390 -7.36 18.64 -20.64
N SER A 391 -6.28 17.97 -20.22
CA SER A 391 -5.26 18.55 -19.34
C SER A 391 -4.19 19.34 -20.07
N GLY A 392 -4.01 19.11 -21.38
CA GLY A 392 -2.90 19.66 -22.16
C GLY A 392 -1.55 18.99 -21.86
N ARG A 393 -1.56 17.81 -21.25
CA ARG A 393 -0.36 17.02 -20.93
C ARG A 393 -0.10 15.98 -22.02
N ASP A 394 1.17 15.69 -22.29
CA ASP A 394 1.57 14.63 -23.24
C ASP A 394 1.59 13.23 -22.59
N GLY A 395 1.41 13.15 -21.26
CA GLY A 395 1.46 11.92 -20.47
C GLY A 395 1.34 12.22 -18.97
N PRO A 396 1.32 11.19 -18.11
CA PRO A 396 1.31 11.36 -16.66
C PRO A 396 2.65 11.92 -16.15
N ASP A 397 2.60 12.63 -15.01
CA ASP A 397 3.79 13.11 -14.31
C ASP A 397 4.51 11.96 -13.58
N VAL A 398 3.76 10.97 -13.05
CA VAL A 398 4.29 9.78 -12.37
C VAL A 398 3.56 8.52 -12.85
N VAL A 399 4.32 7.45 -13.07
CA VAL A 399 3.81 6.10 -13.38
C VAL A 399 4.31 5.15 -12.30
N THR A 400 3.40 4.39 -11.69
CA THR A 400 3.69 3.42 -10.63
C THR A 400 3.15 2.04 -10.93
#